data_AF-A0A831LSH2-F1
#
_entry.id   AF-A0A831LSH2-F1
#
_cell.length_a   1.000
_cell.length_b   1.000
_cell.length_c   1.000
_cell.angle_alpha   90.00
_cell.angle_beta   90.00
_cell.angle_gamma   90.00
#
_symmetry.space_group_name_H-M   'P 1'
#
loop_
_entity.id
_entity.type
_entity.pdbx_description
1 polymer ?
#
loop_
_entity_poly.entity_id
_entity_poly.type
_entity_poly.pdbx_seq_one_letter_code
_entity_poly.pdbx_strand_id
1 'polypeptide(L)'
;MDKIIIRGGTPLSGTVRVSGAKNSALPLLFATLLAPGVHHVGNVPRLRDIDTAEKLLKILGADVVRENGSFAVDAGRIQSVEAPYDLVRTMRASVLVLGPLLARCGHARVSLPGGCAIGARPINLHLKGLEALGAEINLDHGYVEARARSLKGARIRFDIPTVGGTENLMMAATLAKGTTVIENAACEPEIVDLAEALISMGARIKG
;
A
#
# COMPACT_ATOMS: atom_id res chain seq x y z
N MET A 1 1.17 24.27 17.36
CA MET A 1 0.84 22.89 17.75
C MET A 1 -0.51 22.92 18.41
N ASP A 2 -1.46 22.20 17.83
CA ASP A 2 -2.81 22.08 18.40
C ASP A 2 -2.73 21.28 19.70
N LYS A 3 -3.64 21.57 20.64
CA LYS A 3 -3.70 20.89 21.94
C LYS A 3 -5.13 20.45 22.21
N ILE A 4 -5.29 19.25 22.77
CA ILE A 4 -6.57 18.77 23.30
C ILE A 4 -6.52 18.95 24.82
N ILE A 5 -7.41 19.77 25.38
CA ILE A 5 -7.56 19.96 26.83
C ILE A 5 -8.79 19.20 27.28
N ILE A 6 -8.60 18.17 28.10
CA ILE A 6 -9.68 17.32 28.62
C ILE A 6 -9.94 17.67 30.08
N ARG A 7 -11.20 17.91 30.43
CA ARG A 7 -11.66 18.03 31.82
C ARG A 7 -12.47 16.78 32.17
N GLY A 8 -11.97 16.00 33.11
CA GLY A 8 -12.62 14.76 33.55
C GLY A 8 -13.86 15.02 34.42
N GLY A 9 -14.50 13.92 34.85
CA GLY A 9 -15.64 13.95 35.77
C GLY A 9 -17.00 13.66 35.13
N THR A 10 -17.09 13.59 33.81
CA THR A 10 -18.34 13.30 33.08
C THR A 10 -18.28 11.91 32.42
N PRO A 11 -19.15 10.95 32.81
CA PRO A 11 -19.30 9.70 32.09
C PRO A 11 -19.74 9.93 30.63
N LEU A 12 -19.18 9.16 29.70
CA LEU A 12 -19.58 9.22 28.29
C LEU A 12 -20.93 8.51 28.10
N SER A 13 -21.87 9.13 27.39
CA SER A 13 -23.16 8.55 27.00
C SER A 13 -23.59 9.08 25.64
N GLY A 14 -23.99 8.19 24.73
CA GLY A 14 -24.42 8.54 23.36
C GLY A 14 -23.95 7.53 22.32
N THR A 15 -24.09 7.91 21.05
CA THR A 15 -23.73 7.08 19.89
C THR A 15 -22.76 7.83 18.99
N VAL A 16 -21.76 7.12 18.46
CA VAL A 16 -20.80 7.65 17.48
C VAL A 16 -20.76 6.75 16.26
N ARG A 17 -20.75 7.34 15.06
CA ARG A 17 -20.52 6.59 13.82
C ARG A 17 -19.03 6.36 13.64
N VAL A 18 -18.62 5.10 13.47
CA VAL A 18 -17.24 4.73 13.17
C VAL A 18 -16.94 5.05 11.70
N SER A 19 -15.78 5.65 11.44
CA SER A 19 -15.30 5.91 10.08
C SER A 19 -14.72 4.64 9.46
N GLY A 20 -14.52 4.60 8.14
CA GLY A 20 -13.83 3.48 7.51
C GLY A 20 -12.40 3.28 8.00
N ALA A 21 -11.87 2.08 7.75
CA ALA A 21 -10.58 1.66 8.25
C ALA A 21 -9.44 2.30 7.44
N LYS A 22 -8.60 3.09 8.11
CA LYS A 22 -7.42 3.73 7.51
C LYS A 22 -6.46 2.70 6.89
N ASN A 23 -6.26 1.58 7.58
CA ASN A 23 -5.32 0.54 7.15
C ASN A 23 -5.84 -0.27 5.95
N SER A 24 -7.15 -0.22 5.66
CA SER A 24 -7.73 -0.75 4.41
C SER A 24 -7.66 0.30 3.30
N ALA A 25 -8.03 1.55 3.60
CA ALA A 25 -8.06 2.61 2.61
C ALA A 25 -6.69 2.85 1.94
N LEU A 26 -5.59 2.78 2.68
CA LEU A 26 -4.25 2.99 2.14
C LEU A 26 -3.85 1.96 1.06
N PRO A 27 -3.84 0.63 1.31
CA PRO A 27 -3.54 -0.35 0.28
C PRO A 27 -4.56 -0.33 -0.86
N LEU A 28 -5.86 -0.08 -0.61
CA LEU A 28 -6.86 0.06 -1.67
C LEU A 28 -6.56 1.23 -2.61
N LEU A 29 -6.18 2.39 -2.06
CA LEU A 29 -5.78 3.55 -2.85
C LEU A 29 -4.54 3.25 -3.71
N PHE A 30 -3.57 2.49 -3.18
CA PHE A 30 -2.38 2.12 -3.94
C PHE A 30 -2.61 0.98 -4.93
N ALA A 31 -3.60 0.10 -4.68
CA ALA A 31 -4.00 -0.95 -5.61
C ALA A 31 -4.54 -0.38 -6.93
N THR A 32 -5.11 0.84 -6.92
CA THR A 32 -5.55 1.54 -8.13
C THR A 32 -4.41 1.74 -9.14
N LEU A 33 -3.15 1.75 -8.68
CA LEU A 33 -1.98 1.80 -9.54
C LEU A 33 -1.81 0.55 -10.41
N LEU A 34 -2.48 -0.57 -10.14
CA LEU A 34 -2.32 -1.82 -10.89
C LEU A 34 -2.98 -1.81 -12.26
N ALA A 35 -4.04 -1.02 -12.46
CA ALA A 35 -4.84 -1.07 -13.67
C ALA A 35 -5.26 0.34 -14.15
N PRO A 36 -5.36 0.57 -15.47
CA PRO A 36 -5.91 1.81 -16.00
C PRO A 36 -7.41 1.92 -15.72
N GLY A 37 -7.94 3.14 -15.86
CA GLY A 37 -9.35 3.46 -15.65
C GLY A 37 -9.60 4.09 -14.28
N VAL A 38 -10.83 4.57 -14.09
CA VAL A 38 -11.26 5.26 -12.87
C VAL A 38 -11.71 4.24 -11.82
N HIS A 39 -11.00 4.19 -10.71
CA HIS A 39 -11.31 3.35 -9.55
C HIS A 39 -11.99 4.18 -8.47
N HIS A 40 -13.11 3.71 -7.95
CA HIS A 40 -13.85 4.38 -6.89
C HIS A 40 -13.62 3.69 -5.54
N VAL A 41 -13.03 4.39 -4.58
CA VAL A 41 -12.80 3.91 -3.21
C VAL A 41 -13.66 4.74 -2.25
N GLY A 42 -14.70 4.13 -1.69
CA GLY A 42 -15.64 4.78 -0.77
C GLY A 42 -15.27 4.62 0.71
N ASN A 43 -16.01 5.32 1.59
CA ASN A 43 -15.87 5.23 3.05
C ASN A 43 -14.43 5.48 3.57
N VAL A 44 -13.67 6.34 2.89
CA VAL A 44 -12.29 6.67 3.24
C VAL A 44 -12.26 7.69 4.39
N PRO A 45 -11.58 7.42 5.51
CA PRO A 45 -11.55 8.32 6.66
C PRO A 45 -10.77 9.60 6.35
N ARG A 46 -11.12 10.70 7.02
CA ARG A 46 -10.41 11.99 6.87
C ARG A 46 -9.22 12.07 7.82
N LEU A 47 -8.07 11.59 7.37
CA LEU A 47 -6.83 11.51 8.16
C LEU A 47 -5.62 11.99 7.34
N ARG A 48 -4.57 12.44 8.03
CA ARG A 48 -3.32 12.95 7.41
C ARG A 48 -2.61 11.91 6.52
N ASP A 49 -2.68 10.63 6.89
CA ASP A 49 -2.12 9.54 6.08
C ASP A 49 -2.82 9.46 4.72
N ILE A 50 -4.16 9.66 4.67
CA ILE A 50 -4.93 9.68 3.43
C ILE A 50 -4.56 10.89 2.57
N ASP A 51 -4.36 12.07 3.19
CA ASP A 51 -3.88 13.25 2.46
C ASP A 51 -2.47 13.04 1.87
N THR A 52 -1.64 12.23 2.53
CA THR A 52 -0.29 11.87 2.06
C THR A 52 -0.36 10.86 0.90
N ALA A 53 -1.26 9.87 1.00
CA ALA A 53 -1.52 8.92 -0.08
C ALA A 53 -2.04 9.61 -1.34
N GLU A 54 -2.98 10.56 -1.21
CA GLU A 54 -3.48 11.37 -2.32
C GLU A 54 -2.34 12.12 -3.04
N LYS A 55 -1.48 12.79 -2.27
CA LYS A 55 -0.31 13.50 -2.82
C LYS A 55 0.65 12.56 -3.53
N LEU A 56 0.91 11.39 -2.94
CA LEU A 56 1.79 10.39 -3.53
C LEU A 56 1.24 9.86 -4.86
N LEU A 57 -0.05 9.53 -4.92
CA LEU A 57 -0.73 9.10 -6.15
C LEU A 57 -0.63 10.17 -7.24
N LYS A 58 -0.86 11.44 -6.91
CA LYS A 58 -0.70 12.57 -7.85
C LYS A 58 0.73 12.70 -8.38
N ILE A 59 1.76 12.53 -7.53
CA ILE A 59 3.18 12.54 -7.95
C ILE A 59 3.49 11.38 -8.91
N LEU A 60 2.89 10.22 -8.69
CA LEU A 60 3.04 9.06 -9.58
C LEU A 60 2.30 9.25 -10.91
N GLY A 61 1.51 10.31 -11.04
CA GLY A 61 0.79 10.70 -12.26
C GLY A 61 -0.69 10.33 -12.29
N ALA A 62 -1.26 9.87 -11.17
CA ALA A 62 -2.68 9.55 -11.10
C ALA A 62 -3.53 10.81 -10.92
N ASP A 63 -4.65 10.88 -11.63
CA ASP A 63 -5.68 11.90 -11.42
C ASP A 63 -6.56 11.47 -10.25
N VAL A 64 -6.66 12.31 -9.22
CA VAL A 64 -7.39 11.98 -7.99
C VAL A 64 -8.41 13.06 -7.67
N VAL A 65 -9.68 12.66 -7.64
CA VAL A 65 -10.82 13.47 -7.19
C VAL A 65 -11.30 12.90 -5.86
N ARG A 66 -11.46 13.76 -4.85
CA ARG A 66 -11.93 13.39 -3.52
C ARG A 66 -13.20 14.16 -3.18
N GLU A 67 -14.26 13.44 -2.86
CA GLU A 67 -15.55 14.02 -2.49
C GLU A 67 -16.27 13.16 -1.44
N ASN A 68 -16.76 13.77 -0.36
CA ASN A 68 -17.64 13.13 0.63
C ASN A 68 -17.15 11.78 1.21
N GLY A 69 -15.83 11.65 1.43
CA GLY A 69 -15.24 10.40 1.93
C GLY A 69 -15.09 9.31 0.87
N SER A 70 -15.20 9.68 -0.41
CA SER A 70 -14.93 8.82 -1.55
C SER A 70 -13.80 9.41 -2.41
N PHE A 71 -13.05 8.52 -3.05
CA PHE A 71 -11.99 8.84 -3.98
C PHE A 71 -12.33 8.25 -5.35
N ALA A 72 -12.16 9.03 -6.41
CA ALA A 72 -12.06 8.54 -7.77
C ALA A 72 -10.61 8.72 -8.22
N VAL A 73 -9.93 7.61 -8.52
CA VAL A 73 -8.51 7.58 -8.88
C VAL A 73 -8.37 6.99 -10.27
N ASP A 74 -7.87 7.80 -11.21
CA ASP A 74 -7.45 7.32 -12.53
C ASP A 74 -5.94 7.24 -12.61
N ALA A 75 -5.41 6.02 -12.60
CA ALA A 75 -4.00 5.75 -12.77
C ALA A 75 -3.67 5.30 -14.20
N GLY A 76 -4.46 5.72 -15.21
CA GLY A 76 -4.29 5.33 -16.61
C GLY A 76 -2.89 5.59 -17.18
N ARG A 77 -2.27 6.69 -16.75
CA ARG A 77 -0.90 7.06 -17.12
C ARG A 77 -0.03 7.26 -15.88
N ILE A 78 0.89 6.34 -15.63
CA ILE A 78 1.96 6.53 -14.65
C ILE A 78 3.04 7.43 -15.27
N GLN A 79 3.35 8.53 -14.60
CA GLN A 79 4.34 9.52 -15.05
C GLN A 79 5.66 9.42 -14.30
N SER A 80 5.63 8.86 -13.09
CA SER A 80 6.80 8.63 -12.25
C SER A 80 6.69 7.27 -11.57
N VAL A 81 7.82 6.60 -11.39
CA VAL A 81 7.93 5.37 -10.60
C VAL A 81 8.65 5.62 -9.27
N GLU A 82 8.81 6.89 -8.90
CA GLU A 82 9.51 7.32 -7.70
C GLU A 82 8.57 7.79 -6.59
N ALA A 83 8.70 7.19 -5.41
CA ALA A 83 8.09 7.68 -4.18
C ALA A 83 9.14 8.44 -3.33
N PRO A 84 9.07 9.78 -3.27
CA PRO A 84 10.13 10.60 -2.73
C PRO A 84 10.21 10.55 -1.19
N TYR A 85 11.43 10.72 -0.67
CA TYR A 85 11.73 10.73 0.77
C TYR A 85 10.79 11.60 1.60
N ASP A 86 10.45 12.79 1.10
CA ASP A 86 9.65 13.77 1.85
C ASP A 86 8.23 13.27 2.18
N LEU A 87 7.64 12.44 1.33
CA LEU A 87 6.36 11.79 1.62
C LEU A 87 6.56 10.53 2.44
N VAL A 88 7.53 9.68 2.07
CA VAL A 88 7.73 8.39 2.74
C VAL A 88 8.12 8.55 4.22
N ARG A 89 8.92 9.57 4.57
CA ARG A 89 9.24 9.85 5.98
C ARG A 89 8.02 10.28 6.80
N THR A 90 6.98 10.83 6.16
CA THR A 90 5.76 11.28 6.84
C THR A 90 4.74 10.16 6.99
N MET A 91 4.77 9.16 6.11
CA MET A 91 3.87 8.02 6.15
C MET A 91 4.58 6.74 5.71
N ARG A 92 4.90 5.87 6.67
CA ARG A 92 5.58 4.59 6.43
C ARG A 92 4.83 3.67 5.45
N ALA A 93 3.50 3.72 5.43
CA ALA A 93 2.67 2.94 4.51
C ALA A 93 2.93 3.25 3.02
N SER A 94 3.63 4.35 2.72
CA SER A 94 4.06 4.67 1.34
C SER A 94 4.89 3.56 0.70
N VAL A 95 5.53 2.67 1.47
CA VAL A 95 6.25 1.51 0.92
C VAL A 95 5.35 0.58 0.10
N LEU A 96 4.03 0.61 0.33
CA LEU A 96 3.05 -0.22 -0.38
C LEU A 96 2.89 0.12 -1.86
N VAL A 97 3.39 1.26 -2.34
CA VAL A 97 3.42 1.52 -3.79
C VAL A 97 4.47 0.69 -4.52
N LEU A 98 5.44 0.10 -3.81
CA LEU A 98 6.56 -0.64 -4.40
C LEU A 98 6.08 -1.83 -5.24
N GLY A 99 5.19 -2.67 -4.69
CA GLY A 99 4.62 -3.84 -5.35
C GLY A 99 3.83 -3.51 -6.62
N PRO A 100 2.80 -2.65 -6.55
CA PRO A 100 1.99 -2.33 -7.73
C PRO A 100 2.77 -1.58 -8.81
N LEU A 101 3.68 -0.66 -8.45
CA LEU A 101 4.54 0.01 -9.44
C LEU A 101 5.49 -0.99 -10.12
N LEU A 102 6.13 -1.88 -9.36
CA LEU A 102 7.02 -2.88 -9.93
C LEU A 102 6.26 -3.84 -10.86
N ALA A 103 5.07 -4.29 -10.45
CA ALA A 103 4.25 -5.20 -11.22
C ALA A 103 3.73 -4.59 -12.52
N ARG A 104 3.33 -3.31 -12.50
CA ARG A 104 2.78 -2.63 -13.68
C ARG A 104 3.84 -2.03 -14.60
N CYS A 105 4.88 -1.42 -14.02
CA CYS A 105 5.88 -0.65 -14.77
C CYS A 105 7.22 -1.38 -14.94
N GLY A 106 7.44 -2.51 -14.26
CA GLY A 106 8.71 -3.23 -14.27
C GLY A 106 9.85 -2.51 -13.52
N HIS A 107 9.56 -1.34 -12.94
CA HIS A 107 10.52 -0.54 -12.17
C HIS A 107 9.79 0.26 -11.09
N ALA A 108 10.41 0.38 -9.92
CA ALA A 108 9.96 1.24 -8.83
C ALA A 108 11.16 1.75 -8.03
N ARG A 109 11.11 3.00 -7.57
CA ARG A 109 12.12 3.64 -6.72
C ARG A 109 11.44 4.24 -5.51
N VAL A 110 11.58 3.63 -4.33
CA VAL A 110 10.83 4.04 -3.13
C VAL A 110 11.81 4.33 -2.01
N SER A 111 11.72 5.51 -1.40
CA SER A 111 12.57 5.84 -0.26
C SER A 111 12.35 4.84 0.90
N LEU A 112 13.41 4.48 1.61
CA LEU A 112 13.30 3.64 2.80
C LEU A 112 12.57 4.42 3.90
N PRO A 113 11.52 3.84 4.51
CA PRO A 113 10.95 4.43 5.70
C PRO A 113 12.02 4.51 6.80
N GLY A 114 12.19 5.69 7.40
CA GLY A 114 13.13 5.88 8.50
C GLY A 114 12.77 5.10 9.77
N GLY A 115 13.54 5.35 10.83
CA GLY A 115 13.28 4.78 12.16
C GLY A 115 11.87 5.14 12.66
N CYS A 116 11.18 4.16 13.25
CA CYS A 116 9.87 4.37 13.86
C CYS A 116 10.02 4.41 15.37
N ALA A 117 9.48 5.44 16.02
CA ALA A 117 9.53 5.60 17.48
C ALA A 117 8.83 4.46 18.25
N ILE A 118 7.97 3.70 17.59
CA ILE A 118 7.25 2.54 18.17
C ILE A 118 8.16 1.30 18.24
N GLY A 119 9.22 1.25 17.43
CA GLY A 119 10.16 0.12 17.39
C GLY A 119 10.70 -0.17 15.98
N ALA A 120 11.64 -1.11 15.90
CA ALA A 120 12.22 -1.54 14.64
C ALA A 120 11.16 -2.26 13.80
N ARG A 121 10.84 -1.67 12.65
CA ARG A 121 9.99 -2.28 11.62
C ARG A 121 10.84 -2.32 10.36
N PRO A 122 11.57 -3.40 10.06
CA PRO A 122 12.29 -3.51 8.81
C PRO A 122 11.32 -3.77 7.65
N ILE A 123 11.72 -3.45 6.42
CA ILE A 123 10.95 -3.80 5.21
C ILE A 123 11.56 -5.02 4.47
N ASN A 124 12.52 -5.69 5.10
CA ASN A 124 13.26 -6.83 4.54
C ASN A 124 12.34 -7.93 3.99
N LEU A 125 11.20 -8.21 4.64
CA LEU A 125 10.25 -9.22 4.17
C LEU A 125 9.53 -8.80 2.87
N HIS A 126 9.33 -7.50 2.64
CA HIS A 126 8.83 -7.00 1.36
C HIS A 126 9.87 -7.25 0.28
N LEU A 127 11.13 -6.89 0.55
CA LEU A 127 12.22 -6.99 -0.42
C LEU A 127 12.49 -8.45 -0.80
N LYS A 128 12.68 -9.34 0.20
CA LYS A 128 12.88 -10.77 -0.03
C LYS A 128 11.74 -11.40 -0.83
N GLY A 129 10.49 -10.99 -0.57
CA GLY A 129 9.34 -11.49 -1.31
C GLY A 129 9.33 -11.04 -2.77
N LEU A 130 9.68 -9.78 -3.04
CA LEU A 130 9.78 -9.27 -4.41
C LEU A 130 10.96 -9.89 -5.16
N GLU A 131 12.10 -10.13 -4.50
CA GLU A 131 13.22 -10.89 -5.06
C GLU A 131 12.81 -12.31 -5.44
N ALA A 132 12.03 -12.99 -4.59
CA ALA A 132 11.49 -14.31 -4.89
C ALA A 132 10.55 -14.30 -6.11
N LEU A 133 9.87 -13.17 -6.39
CA LEU A 133 9.09 -12.97 -7.62
C LEU A 133 9.97 -12.61 -8.84
N GLY A 134 11.29 -12.57 -8.70
CA GLY A 134 12.25 -12.30 -9.77
C GLY A 134 12.62 -10.83 -9.93
N ALA A 135 12.42 -10.00 -8.90
CA ALA A 135 12.90 -8.63 -8.89
C ALA A 135 14.39 -8.55 -8.53
N GLU A 136 15.12 -7.67 -9.21
CA GLU A 136 16.44 -7.21 -8.78
C GLU A 136 16.23 -6.00 -7.86
N ILE A 137 16.80 -6.05 -6.65
CA ILE A 137 16.67 -5.00 -5.64
C ILE A 137 18.04 -4.44 -5.31
N ASN A 138 18.17 -3.12 -5.46
CA ASN A 138 19.35 -2.36 -5.05
C ASN A 138 18.96 -1.33 -3.99
N LEU A 139 19.77 -1.24 -2.94
CA LEU A 139 19.65 -0.19 -1.94
C LEU A 139 20.68 0.90 -2.23
N ASP A 140 20.22 2.08 -2.59
CA ASP A 140 21.10 3.18 -2.96
C ASP A 140 20.64 4.49 -2.31
N HIS A 141 21.55 5.16 -1.58
CA HIS A 141 21.32 6.48 -0.94
C HIS A 141 20.00 6.59 -0.15
N GLY A 142 19.57 5.53 0.52
CA GLY A 142 18.31 5.52 1.30
C GLY A 142 17.04 5.26 0.46
N TYR A 143 17.20 4.79 -0.77
CA TYR A 143 16.12 4.33 -1.64
C TYR A 143 16.23 2.82 -1.92
N VAL A 144 15.07 2.20 -2.10
CA VAL A 144 14.91 0.89 -2.71
C VAL A 144 14.67 1.09 -4.19
N GLU A 145 15.58 0.63 -5.02
CA GLU A 145 15.38 0.51 -6.47
C GLU A 145 15.07 -0.94 -6.81
N ALA A 146 13.84 -1.20 -7.27
CA ALA A 146 13.42 -2.53 -7.72
C ALA A 146 13.23 -2.51 -9.25
N ARG A 147 13.76 -3.53 -9.93
CA ARG A 147 13.62 -3.72 -11.38
C ARG A 147 13.23 -5.17 -11.70
N ALA A 148 12.32 -5.36 -12.64
CA ALA A 148 11.95 -6.67 -13.16
C ALA A 148 11.43 -6.52 -14.59
N ARG A 149 11.94 -7.32 -15.54
CA ARG A 149 11.34 -7.39 -16.89
C ARG A 149 9.90 -7.90 -16.84
N SER A 150 9.67 -8.88 -15.96
CA SER A 150 8.34 -9.39 -15.61
C SER A 150 8.47 -10.16 -14.31
N LEU A 151 7.56 -9.94 -13.37
CA LEU A 151 7.48 -10.77 -12.16
C LEU A 151 6.98 -12.18 -12.52
N LYS A 152 7.46 -13.18 -11.78
CA LYS A 152 7.07 -14.58 -11.90
C LYS A 152 6.51 -15.07 -10.57
N GLY A 153 5.47 -15.88 -10.63
CA GLY A 153 4.88 -16.47 -9.43
C GLY A 153 5.89 -17.35 -8.69
N ALA A 154 5.87 -17.29 -7.37
CA ALA A 154 6.77 -18.03 -6.49
C ALA A 154 6.07 -18.47 -5.20
N ARG A 155 6.67 -19.42 -4.49
CA ARG A 155 6.27 -19.76 -3.11
C ARG A 155 7.11 -18.94 -2.14
N ILE A 156 6.45 -18.08 -1.37
CA ILE A 156 7.08 -17.18 -0.40
C ILE A 156 6.56 -17.56 0.98
N ARG A 157 7.46 -17.82 1.93
CA ARG A 157 7.10 -18.08 3.32
C ARG A 157 7.65 -16.97 4.20
N PHE A 158 6.78 -16.33 4.97
CA PHE A 158 7.23 -15.37 5.97
C PHE A 158 7.68 -16.06 7.25
N ASP A 159 8.82 -15.64 7.78
CA ASP A 159 9.31 -16.08 9.10
C ASP A 159 8.35 -15.62 10.22
N ILE A 160 7.80 -14.41 10.06
CA ILE A 160 6.78 -13.81 10.92
C ILE A 160 5.69 -13.18 10.05
N PRO A 161 4.40 -13.29 10.40
CA PRO A 161 3.33 -12.61 9.66
C PRO A 161 3.59 -11.11 9.57
N THR A 162 3.32 -10.53 8.40
CA THR A 162 3.50 -9.11 8.14
C THR A 162 2.36 -8.58 7.28
N VAL A 163 1.58 -7.64 7.82
CA VAL A 163 0.46 -7.01 7.12
C VAL A 163 0.94 -6.35 5.83
N GLY A 164 1.81 -5.35 5.95
CA GLY A 164 2.30 -4.63 4.78
C GLY A 164 3.08 -5.51 3.80
N GLY A 165 3.79 -6.54 4.29
CA GLY A 165 4.48 -7.49 3.41
C GLY A 165 3.48 -8.32 2.60
N THR A 166 2.41 -8.80 3.26
CA THR A 166 1.34 -9.55 2.60
C THR A 166 0.63 -8.70 1.55
N GLU A 167 0.22 -7.47 1.89
CA GLU A 167 -0.44 -6.53 0.97
C GLU A 167 0.43 -6.24 -0.26
N ASN A 168 1.70 -5.92 -0.04
CA ASN A 168 2.61 -5.52 -1.11
C ASN A 168 2.88 -6.66 -2.10
N LEU A 169 3.11 -7.87 -1.57
CA LEU A 169 3.35 -9.05 -2.40
C LEU A 169 2.06 -9.56 -3.07
N MET A 170 0.91 -9.44 -2.41
CA MET A 170 -0.38 -9.76 -3.00
C MET A 170 -0.66 -8.85 -4.21
N MET A 171 -0.51 -7.54 -4.05
CA MET A 171 -0.62 -6.58 -5.15
C MET A 171 0.36 -6.90 -6.28
N ALA A 172 1.63 -7.13 -5.96
CA ALA A 172 2.66 -7.44 -6.96
C ALA A 172 2.37 -8.74 -7.74
N ALA A 173 1.85 -9.76 -7.05
CA ALA A 173 1.53 -11.05 -7.63
C ALA A 173 0.37 -11.01 -8.63
N THR A 174 -0.52 -10.00 -8.56
CA THR A 174 -1.70 -9.92 -9.45
C THR A 174 -1.34 -9.82 -10.94
N LEU A 175 -0.18 -9.23 -11.28
CA LEU A 175 0.31 -9.10 -12.66
C LEU A 175 1.53 -10.01 -12.94
N ALA A 176 1.94 -10.82 -11.97
CA ALA A 176 3.04 -11.76 -12.14
C ALA A 176 2.63 -12.96 -13.02
N LYS A 177 3.58 -13.51 -13.78
CA LYS A 177 3.34 -14.70 -14.59
C LYS A 177 3.37 -15.97 -13.73
N GLY A 178 2.25 -16.70 -13.68
CA GLY A 178 2.13 -17.96 -12.96
C GLY A 178 1.39 -17.81 -11.64
N THR A 179 1.66 -18.69 -10.68
CA THR A 179 0.98 -18.70 -9.37
C THR A 179 1.94 -18.33 -8.26
N THR A 180 1.56 -17.35 -7.45
CA THR A 180 2.24 -17.02 -6.20
C THR A 180 1.51 -17.66 -5.03
N VAL A 181 2.25 -18.24 -4.09
CA VAL A 181 1.72 -18.76 -2.83
C VAL A 181 2.43 -18.06 -1.69
N ILE A 182 1.69 -17.30 -0.88
CA ILE A 182 2.21 -16.61 0.31
C ILE A 182 1.82 -17.45 1.53
N GLU A 183 2.80 -18.10 2.15
CA GLU A 183 2.64 -18.89 3.38
C GLU A 183 2.91 -18.03 4.61
N ASN A 184 2.17 -18.28 5.69
CA ASN A 184 2.22 -17.48 6.91
C ASN A 184 1.88 -16.00 6.64
N ALA A 185 0.94 -15.78 5.72
CA ALA A 185 0.39 -14.47 5.39
C ALA A 185 -0.33 -13.87 6.62
N ALA A 186 -0.40 -12.54 6.66
CA ALA A 186 -1.23 -11.84 7.63
C ALA A 186 -2.73 -12.17 7.39
N CYS A 187 -3.52 -12.19 8.46
CA CYS A 187 -4.94 -12.59 8.44
C CYS A 187 -5.87 -11.47 8.92
N GLU A 188 -5.36 -10.25 8.99
CA GLU A 188 -6.10 -9.07 9.39
C GLU A 188 -7.22 -8.76 8.38
N PRO A 189 -8.36 -8.18 8.81
CA PRO A 189 -9.50 -7.90 7.94
C PRO A 189 -9.14 -7.06 6.71
N GLU A 190 -8.17 -6.16 6.83
CA GLU A 190 -7.69 -5.31 5.74
C GLU A 190 -7.00 -6.10 4.62
N ILE A 191 -6.44 -7.29 4.92
CA ILE A 191 -5.91 -8.20 3.90
C ILE A 191 -7.05 -8.77 3.05
N VAL A 192 -8.16 -9.12 3.69
CA VAL A 192 -9.35 -9.65 3.01
C VAL A 192 -9.99 -8.58 2.14
N ASP A 193 -10.15 -7.36 2.66
CA ASP A 193 -10.71 -6.23 1.92
C ASP A 193 -9.86 -5.86 0.69
N LEU A 194 -8.52 -5.87 0.82
CA LEU A 194 -7.63 -5.72 -0.33
C LEU A 194 -7.80 -6.87 -1.34
N ALA A 195 -7.87 -8.12 -0.89
CA ALA A 195 -8.05 -9.27 -1.77
C ALA A 195 -9.37 -9.18 -2.55
N GLU A 196 -10.47 -8.83 -1.87
CA GLU A 196 -11.79 -8.64 -2.48
C GLU A 196 -11.78 -7.51 -3.52
N ALA A 197 -11.13 -6.39 -3.21
CA ALA A 197 -10.97 -5.30 -4.17
C ALA A 197 -10.15 -5.73 -5.40
N LEU A 198 -9.02 -6.42 -5.21
CA LEU A 198 -8.20 -6.93 -6.32
C LEU A 198 -8.98 -7.96 -7.16
N ILE A 199 -9.80 -8.81 -6.54
CA ILE A 199 -10.70 -9.75 -7.24
C ILE A 199 -11.73 -8.98 -8.06
N SER A 200 -12.32 -7.90 -7.52
CA SER A 200 -13.26 -7.05 -8.26
C SER A 200 -12.61 -6.35 -9.48
N MET A 201 -11.29 -6.13 -9.42
CA MET A 201 -10.47 -5.62 -10.53
C MET A 201 -10.08 -6.71 -11.54
N GLY A 202 -10.44 -7.97 -11.30
CA GLY A 202 -10.20 -9.11 -12.18
C GLY A 202 -9.04 -10.04 -11.77
N ALA A 203 -8.41 -9.81 -10.61
CA ALA A 203 -7.39 -10.72 -10.09
C ALA A 203 -8.00 -12.06 -9.63
N ARG A 204 -7.16 -13.10 -9.54
CA ARG A 204 -7.55 -14.44 -9.05
C ARG A 204 -6.82 -14.73 -7.74
N ILE A 205 -7.50 -14.47 -6.62
CA ILE A 205 -6.94 -14.61 -5.27
C ILE A 205 -7.86 -15.56 -4.48
N LYS A 206 -7.27 -16.43 -3.66
CA LYS A 206 -7.97 -17.33 -2.76
C LYS A 206 -7.09 -17.68 -1.56
N GLY A 207 -7.72 -18.08 -0.46
CA GLY A 207 -7.05 -18.51 0.77
C GLY A 207 -7.45 -17.64 1.95
#